data_AF-A0A258D5H3-F1
#
_entry.id   AF-A0A258D5H3-F1
#
_cell.length_a   1.000
_cell.length_b   1.000
_cell.length_c   1.000
_cell.angle_alpha   90.00
_cell.angle_beta   90.00
_cell.angle_gamma   90.00
#
_symmetry.space_group_name_H-M   'P 1'
#
loop_
_entity.id
_entity.type
_entity.pdbx_description
1 polymer ?
#
loop_
_entity_poly.entity_id
_entity_poly.type
_entity_poly.pdbx_seq_one_letter_code
_entity_poly.pdbx_strand_id
1 'polypeptide(L)'
;APTVLEGLGITVPAVVAGVPQMPIHGVSLMPIFDDADVRMDRGAQYFEMLGHRGIWRDGWKAVSHHKSGEPFDADRWELYHLTHDFSECEDVAAREPARLKEMIDLWWAEADKHGVLPLDDRGAAALFRAAQRPGLPATRSRFVYYPPVSHIIADNCPSTARGWTTAIELDHPPSGGDGVLVARGSLNSGFVLYVREGVPVFDYNDFHRHTRIVGDTRLTPGRHEIDLRVERTADGGADVQLTVDGAAAGAGHLPRLLFIVSTQGMDIGRSLSPVSADYTAPFVYTGKIMRVVFEVPRTPPAGEVRARARTEMSRQ
;
A
#
# COMPACT_ATOMS: atom_id res chain seq x y z
N ALA A 1 20.69 -3.26 7.53
CA ALA A 1 21.00 -4.71 7.67
C ALA A 1 22.42 -4.98 8.17
N PRO A 2 23.51 -4.40 7.59
CA PRO A 2 24.89 -4.73 8.00
C PRO A 2 25.16 -4.61 9.50
N THR A 3 24.73 -3.49 10.12
CA THR A 3 24.89 -3.25 11.57
C THR A 3 24.27 -4.32 12.44
N VAL A 4 23.04 -4.75 12.13
CA VAL A 4 22.32 -5.74 12.95
C VAL A 4 22.99 -7.11 12.84
N LEU A 5 23.44 -7.47 11.65
CA LEU A 5 24.11 -8.76 11.43
C LEU A 5 25.47 -8.81 12.11
N GLU A 6 26.26 -7.75 12.04
CA GLU A 6 27.53 -7.63 12.77
C GLU A 6 27.30 -7.67 14.28
N GLY A 7 26.33 -6.91 14.80
CA GLY A 7 25.99 -6.90 16.21
C GLY A 7 25.52 -8.27 16.74
N LEU A 8 24.97 -9.11 15.88
CA LEU A 8 24.58 -10.50 16.21
C LEU A 8 25.67 -11.53 15.89
N GLY A 9 26.82 -11.12 15.32
CA GLY A 9 27.88 -12.03 14.89
C GLY A 9 27.46 -12.98 13.75
N ILE A 10 26.49 -12.58 12.91
CA ILE A 10 25.94 -13.42 11.84
C ILE A 10 26.64 -13.10 10.53
N THR A 11 27.31 -14.10 9.95
CA THR A 11 27.81 -14.04 8.57
C THR A 11 26.66 -14.27 7.58
N VAL A 12 26.57 -13.40 6.57
CA VAL A 12 25.55 -13.52 5.51
C VAL A 12 25.84 -14.75 4.65
N PRO A 13 24.89 -15.68 4.48
CA PRO A 13 25.10 -16.83 3.60
C PRO A 13 25.13 -16.39 2.13
N ALA A 14 26.13 -16.87 1.39
CA ALA A 14 26.23 -16.63 -0.06
C ALA A 14 25.10 -17.31 -0.86
N VAL A 15 24.49 -18.36 -0.30
CA VAL A 15 23.41 -19.14 -0.93
C VAL A 15 22.36 -19.49 0.12
N VAL A 16 21.09 -19.29 -0.21
CA VAL A 16 19.95 -19.69 0.62
C VAL A 16 19.02 -20.56 -0.23
N ALA A 17 18.75 -21.78 0.23
CA ALA A 17 17.90 -22.76 -0.48
C ALA A 17 18.30 -22.98 -1.96
N GLY A 18 19.61 -22.97 -2.26
CA GLY A 18 20.14 -23.13 -3.61
C GLY A 18 20.14 -21.86 -4.47
N VAL A 19 19.68 -20.72 -3.95
CA VAL A 19 19.66 -19.44 -4.64
C VAL A 19 20.86 -18.58 -4.21
N PRO A 20 21.76 -18.18 -5.12
CA PRO A 20 22.80 -17.20 -4.84
C PRO A 20 22.20 -15.88 -4.40
N GLN A 21 22.72 -15.30 -3.32
CA GLN A 21 22.22 -14.04 -2.77
C GLN A 21 23.03 -12.87 -3.31
N MET A 22 22.35 -11.73 -3.52
CA MET A 22 23.04 -10.47 -3.79
C MET A 22 23.81 -10.03 -2.54
N PRO A 23 24.94 -9.30 -2.71
CA PRO A 23 25.62 -8.66 -1.59
C PRO A 23 24.67 -7.74 -0.82
N ILE A 24 24.82 -7.69 0.50
CA ILE A 24 24.14 -6.66 1.29
C ILE A 24 24.84 -5.33 1.03
N HIS A 25 24.15 -4.39 0.40
CA HIS A 25 24.66 -3.05 0.16
C HIS A 25 24.64 -2.19 1.43
N GLY A 26 25.56 -1.23 1.50
CA GLY A 26 25.78 -0.37 2.67
C GLY A 26 26.87 -0.88 3.59
N VAL A 27 27.21 -0.06 4.59
CA VAL A 27 28.23 -0.36 5.59
C VAL A 27 27.60 -0.51 6.97
N SER A 28 28.27 -1.25 7.84
CA SER A 28 27.88 -1.32 9.24
C SER A 28 28.11 0.01 9.94
N LEU A 29 27.16 0.37 10.80
CA LEU A 29 27.27 1.53 11.68
C LEU A 29 27.85 1.15 13.05
N MET A 30 28.26 -0.10 13.29
CA MET A 30 28.79 -0.53 14.59
C MET A 30 29.88 0.39 15.16
N PRO A 31 30.84 0.92 14.37
CA PRO A 31 31.88 1.80 14.91
C PRO A 31 31.37 3.03 15.66
N ILE A 32 30.18 3.55 15.35
CA ILE A 32 29.64 4.76 16.00
C ILE A 32 29.27 4.52 17.46
N PHE A 33 29.11 3.26 17.89
CA PHE A 33 28.84 2.92 19.27
C PHE A 33 30.10 2.91 20.13
N ASP A 34 31.27 2.76 19.50
CA ASP A 34 32.57 2.72 20.17
C ASP A 34 33.25 4.10 20.17
N ASP A 35 33.06 4.88 19.10
CA ASP A 35 33.67 6.21 18.93
C ASP A 35 32.64 7.19 18.34
N ALA A 36 32.32 8.23 19.12
CA ALA A 36 31.36 9.27 18.72
C ALA A 36 31.88 10.18 17.60
N ASP A 37 33.21 10.24 17.39
CA ASP A 37 33.85 11.10 16.40
C ASP A 37 34.21 10.33 15.10
N VAL A 38 33.90 9.02 15.03
CA VAL A 38 34.24 8.19 13.87
C VAL A 38 33.56 8.72 12.60
N ARG A 39 34.37 8.90 11.55
CA ARG A 39 33.87 9.23 10.21
C ARG A 39 33.73 7.97 9.38
N MET A 40 32.49 7.64 9.04
CA MET A 40 32.18 6.51 8.16
C MET A 40 32.27 6.94 6.69
N ASP A 41 33.08 6.26 5.88
CA ASP A 41 32.94 6.34 4.42
C ASP A 41 31.71 5.52 4.00
N ARG A 42 30.69 6.22 3.53
CA ARG A 42 29.41 5.62 3.13
C ARG A 42 29.32 5.36 1.63
N GLY A 43 30.40 5.59 0.88
CA GLY A 43 30.35 5.45 -0.57
C GLY A 43 29.53 6.56 -1.23
N ALA A 44 29.17 6.32 -2.49
CA ALA A 44 28.13 7.08 -3.17
C ALA A 44 26.74 6.53 -2.79
N GLN A 45 25.74 7.38 -2.75
CA GLN A 45 24.35 6.99 -2.54
C GLN A 45 23.53 7.40 -3.76
N TYR A 46 23.13 6.43 -4.57
CA TYR A 46 22.29 6.67 -5.74
C TYR A 46 20.81 6.53 -5.38
N PHE A 47 19.97 7.21 -6.15
CA PHE A 47 18.51 7.19 -6.06
C PHE A 47 17.94 7.12 -7.48
N GLU A 48 16.96 6.26 -7.66
CA GLU A 48 16.11 6.21 -8.85
C GLU A 48 14.68 5.85 -8.40
N MET A 49 13.70 6.62 -8.84
CA MET A 49 12.30 6.27 -8.65
C MET A 49 11.45 6.91 -9.74
N LEU A 50 10.73 6.07 -10.51
CA LEU A 50 9.82 6.51 -11.58
C LEU A 50 10.52 7.42 -12.61
N GLY A 51 11.80 7.17 -12.87
CA GLY A 51 12.65 7.94 -13.78
C GLY A 51 13.36 9.12 -13.14
N HIS A 52 12.96 9.60 -11.95
CA HIS A 52 13.70 10.65 -11.23
C HIS A 52 15.03 10.10 -10.72
N ARG A 53 16.10 10.90 -10.79
CA ARG A 53 17.46 10.44 -10.50
C ARG A 53 18.13 11.34 -9.46
N GLY A 54 18.97 10.75 -8.64
CA GLY A 54 19.79 11.48 -7.68
C GLY A 54 21.03 10.71 -7.29
N ILE A 55 22.11 11.43 -7.00
CA ILE A 55 23.37 10.87 -6.51
C ILE A 55 23.93 11.79 -5.43
N TRP A 56 24.39 11.20 -4.33
CA TRP A 56 25.11 11.90 -3.29
C TRP A 56 26.50 11.31 -3.12
N ARG A 57 27.51 12.17 -2.98
CA ARG A 57 28.89 11.80 -2.64
C ARG A 57 29.58 12.96 -1.94
N ASP A 58 30.10 12.71 -0.75
CA ASP A 58 30.99 13.64 -0.01
C ASP A 58 30.45 15.07 0.12
N GLY A 59 29.15 15.19 0.41
CA GLY A 59 28.47 16.48 0.59
C GLY A 59 27.86 17.06 -0.68
N TRP A 60 28.24 16.58 -1.86
CA TRP A 60 27.65 16.96 -3.13
C TRP A 60 26.44 16.10 -3.45
N LYS A 61 25.40 16.72 -3.99
CA LYS A 61 24.21 16.03 -4.49
C LYS A 61 23.86 16.55 -5.88
N ALA A 62 23.76 15.64 -6.85
CA ALA A 62 23.19 15.95 -8.16
C ALA A 62 21.83 15.28 -8.29
N VAL A 63 20.85 15.99 -8.83
CA VAL A 63 19.47 15.50 -9.00
C VAL A 63 18.95 15.84 -10.38
N SER A 64 17.99 15.05 -10.84
CA SER A 64 17.30 15.29 -12.09
C SER A 64 15.83 14.88 -11.99
N HIS A 65 14.95 15.82 -12.31
CA HIS A 65 13.52 15.57 -12.41
C HIS A 65 13.18 15.12 -13.84
N HIS A 66 12.80 13.86 -13.97
CA HIS A 66 12.34 13.31 -15.24
C HIS A 66 10.87 13.60 -15.53
N LYS A 67 10.55 13.90 -16.78
CA LYS A 67 9.18 13.97 -17.27
C LYS A 67 8.85 12.70 -18.07
N SER A 68 7.99 11.86 -17.51
CA SER A 68 7.61 10.59 -18.15
C SER A 68 7.17 10.77 -19.61
N GLY A 69 7.69 9.90 -20.48
CA GLY A 69 7.50 9.85 -21.92
C GLY A 69 8.54 10.63 -22.71
N GLU A 70 9.41 11.41 -22.06
CA GLU A 70 10.51 12.12 -22.71
C GLU A 70 11.82 11.31 -22.68
N PRO A 71 12.79 11.58 -23.57
CA PRO A 71 14.11 10.95 -23.48
C PRO A 71 14.84 11.37 -22.21
N PHE A 72 15.44 10.43 -21.47
CA PHE A 72 16.23 10.72 -20.27
C PHE A 72 17.41 11.67 -20.50
N ASP A 73 17.95 11.72 -21.72
CA ASP A 73 19.05 12.63 -22.08
C ASP A 73 18.59 14.10 -22.20
N ALA A 74 17.27 14.34 -22.24
CA ALA A 74 16.70 15.68 -22.24
C ALA A 74 16.54 16.26 -20.82
N ASP A 75 16.69 15.44 -19.78
CA ASP A 75 16.48 15.93 -18.42
C ASP A 75 17.60 16.91 -18.00
N ARG A 76 17.20 17.99 -17.33
CA ARG A 76 18.15 18.90 -16.69
C ARG A 76 18.67 18.26 -15.41
N TRP A 77 19.98 18.33 -15.21
CA TRP A 77 20.62 18.04 -13.94
C TRP A 77 20.91 19.33 -13.18
N GLU A 78 20.70 19.28 -11.87
CA GLU A 78 21.00 20.34 -10.91
C GLU A 78 22.07 19.82 -9.94
N LEU A 79 22.87 20.72 -9.37
CA LEU A 79 23.96 20.37 -8.46
C LEU A 79 23.91 21.22 -7.19
N TYR A 80 24.03 20.57 -6.03
CA TYR A 80 23.96 21.20 -4.72
C TYR A 80 25.12 20.72 -3.82
N HIS A 81 25.56 21.61 -2.92
CA HIS A 81 26.53 21.27 -1.86
C HIS A 81 25.85 21.29 -0.49
N LEU A 82 25.42 20.11 -0.01
CA LEU A 82 24.54 19.98 1.15
C LEU A 82 25.14 20.46 2.48
N THR A 83 26.47 20.50 2.61
CA THR A 83 27.13 21.10 3.79
C THR A 83 26.86 22.59 3.93
N HIS A 84 26.58 23.29 2.83
CA HIS A 84 26.34 24.73 2.79
C HIS A 84 24.87 25.05 2.46
N ASP A 85 24.20 24.18 1.72
CA ASP A 85 22.80 24.30 1.33
C ASP A 85 22.07 22.95 1.51
N PHE A 86 21.69 22.67 2.74
CA PHE A 86 20.94 21.46 3.09
C PHE A 86 19.57 21.39 2.38
N SER A 87 19.00 22.54 2.02
CA SER A 87 17.66 22.68 1.43
C SER A 87 17.62 22.55 -0.10
N GLU A 88 18.76 22.44 -0.76
CA GLU A 88 18.85 22.34 -2.23
C GLU A 88 18.18 23.54 -2.95
N CYS A 89 18.41 24.74 -2.44
CA CYS A 89 17.85 25.98 -2.98
C CYS A 89 18.77 26.70 -3.99
N GLU A 90 20.09 26.51 -3.89
CA GLU A 90 21.06 27.14 -4.81
C GLU A 90 21.68 26.11 -5.76
N ASP A 91 21.13 26.03 -6.97
CA ASP A 91 21.74 25.21 -8.04
C ASP A 91 23.04 25.85 -8.52
N VAL A 92 24.16 25.13 -8.31
CA VAL A 92 25.50 25.55 -8.72
C VAL A 92 26.00 24.84 -9.97
N ALA A 93 25.15 24.09 -10.69
CA ALA A 93 25.49 23.35 -11.89
C ALA A 93 26.27 24.17 -12.94
N ALA A 94 25.83 25.41 -13.18
CA ALA A 94 26.47 26.31 -14.15
C ALA A 94 27.85 26.82 -13.69
N ARG A 95 28.08 26.88 -12.37
CA ARG A 95 29.35 27.32 -11.76
C ARG A 95 30.35 26.16 -11.63
N GLU A 96 29.85 24.93 -11.47
CA GLU A 96 30.64 23.71 -11.23
C GLU A 96 30.35 22.61 -12.28
N PRO A 97 30.48 22.89 -13.59
CA PRO A 97 30.06 21.95 -14.64
C PRO A 97 30.89 20.66 -14.68
N ALA A 98 32.18 20.72 -14.31
CA ALA A 98 33.04 19.54 -14.24
C ALA A 98 32.61 18.60 -13.10
N ARG A 99 32.24 19.18 -11.94
CA ARG A 99 31.69 18.44 -10.78
C ARG A 99 30.38 17.78 -11.14
N LEU A 100 29.49 18.51 -11.82
CA LEU A 100 28.22 17.96 -12.26
C LEU A 100 28.42 16.75 -13.18
N LYS A 101 29.34 16.86 -14.15
CA LYS A 101 29.66 15.74 -15.04
C LYS A 101 30.17 14.53 -14.26
N GLU A 102 31.09 14.73 -13.31
CA GLU A 102 31.61 13.65 -12.45
C GLU A 102 30.48 12.94 -11.68
N MET A 103 29.55 13.71 -11.10
CA MET A 103 28.41 13.15 -10.38
C MET A 103 27.46 12.37 -11.30
N ILE A 104 27.20 12.88 -12.52
CA ILE A 104 26.37 12.18 -13.50
C ILE A 104 27.02 10.86 -13.93
N ASP A 105 28.31 10.87 -14.25
CA ASP A 105 29.06 9.66 -14.62
C ASP A 105 29.03 8.63 -13.48
N LEU A 106 29.20 9.08 -12.23
CA LEU A 106 29.10 8.25 -11.03
C LEU A 106 27.70 7.64 -10.86
N TRP A 107 26.64 8.41 -11.12
CA TRP A 107 25.27 7.89 -11.04
C TRP A 107 25.06 6.74 -12.03
N TRP A 108 25.52 6.88 -13.28
CA TRP A 108 25.41 5.82 -14.28
C TRP A 108 26.20 4.56 -13.91
N ALA A 109 27.40 4.72 -13.35
CA ALA A 109 28.20 3.60 -12.87
C ALA A 109 27.52 2.84 -11.73
N GLU A 110 26.95 3.55 -10.75
CA GLU A 110 26.20 2.92 -9.65
C GLU A 110 24.88 2.30 -10.15
N ALA A 111 24.19 2.92 -11.12
CA ALA A 111 22.98 2.39 -11.72
C ALA A 111 23.21 1.05 -12.42
N ASP A 112 24.30 0.93 -13.19
CA ASP A 112 24.69 -0.33 -13.85
C ASP A 112 25.03 -1.41 -12.82
N LYS A 113 25.93 -1.08 -11.89
CA LYS A 113 26.36 -1.97 -10.79
C LYS A 113 25.20 -2.53 -9.97
N HIS A 114 24.15 -1.73 -9.76
CA HIS A 114 23.01 -2.10 -8.92
C HIS A 114 21.76 -2.54 -9.71
N GLY A 115 21.87 -2.74 -11.03
CA GLY A 115 20.80 -3.30 -11.85
C GLY A 115 19.58 -2.39 -12.00
N VAL A 116 19.79 -1.07 -11.96
CA VAL A 116 18.74 -0.06 -12.16
C VAL A 116 18.31 0.02 -13.62
N LEU A 117 19.17 -0.43 -14.54
CA LEU A 117 18.94 -0.33 -15.98
C LEU A 117 18.18 -1.56 -16.53
N PRO A 118 17.31 -1.38 -17.55
CA PRO A 118 16.95 -0.11 -18.19
C PRO A 118 16.02 0.74 -17.31
N LEU A 119 16.11 2.06 -17.45
CA LEU A 119 15.22 2.98 -16.75
C LEU A 119 13.78 2.81 -17.21
N ASP A 120 12.86 2.87 -16.25
CA ASP A 120 11.43 2.69 -16.45
C ASP A 120 10.67 3.85 -15.82
N ASP A 121 10.26 4.78 -16.66
CA ASP A 121 9.54 5.99 -16.28
C ASP A 121 8.02 5.79 -16.16
N ARG A 122 7.53 4.54 -16.29
CA ARG A 122 6.11 4.25 -16.13
C ARG A 122 5.68 4.70 -14.74
N GLY A 123 4.71 5.61 -14.68
CA GLY A 123 4.15 6.06 -13.40
C GLY A 123 3.60 4.89 -12.56
N ALA A 124 3.53 5.09 -11.25
CA ALA A 124 3.10 4.08 -10.27
C ALA A 124 1.83 3.31 -10.68
N ALA A 125 0.83 3.99 -11.26
CA ALA A 125 -0.41 3.36 -11.72
C ALA A 125 -0.21 2.30 -12.83
N ALA A 126 0.82 2.46 -13.67
CA ALA A 126 1.16 1.50 -14.72
C ALA A 126 2.04 0.37 -14.18
N LEU A 127 2.99 0.67 -13.28
CA LEU A 127 3.86 -0.32 -12.65
C LEU A 127 3.10 -1.24 -11.69
N PHE A 128 2.26 -0.67 -10.83
CA PHE A 128 1.46 -1.43 -9.85
C PHE A 128 0.14 -1.93 -10.44
N ARG A 129 -0.07 -1.81 -11.76
CA ARG A 129 -1.25 -2.39 -12.39
C ARG A 129 -1.15 -3.91 -12.32
N ALA A 130 -2.05 -4.51 -11.55
CA ALA A 130 -2.21 -5.96 -11.54
C ALA A 130 -2.34 -6.50 -12.97
N ALA A 131 -1.56 -7.53 -13.28
CA ALA A 131 -1.59 -8.16 -14.58
C ALA A 131 -3.03 -8.61 -14.92
N GLN A 132 -3.49 -8.29 -16.13
CA GLN A 132 -4.86 -8.60 -16.58
C GLN A 132 -4.92 -9.92 -17.36
N ARG A 133 -4.07 -10.89 -16.99
CA ARG A 133 -4.04 -12.19 -17.66
C ARG A 133 -5.29 -13.00 -17.28
N PRO A 134 -5.92 -13.72 -18.23
CA PRO A 134 -7.05 -14.60 -17.92
C PRO A 134 -6.75 -15.52 -16.73
N GLY A 135 -7.72 -15.64 -15.82
CA GLY A 135 -7.62 -16.51 -14.64
C GLY A 135 -7.10 -15.81 -13.37
N LEU A 136 -6.45 -14.65 -13.50
CA LEU A 136 -5.97 -13.88 -12.34
C LEU A 136 -7.14 -13.22 -11.58
N PRO A 137 -7.03 -13.06 -10.24
CA PRO A 137 -8.02 -12.38 -9.41
C PRO A 137 -8.47 -11.02 -9.98
N ALA A 138 -7.53 -10.25 -10.54
CA ALA A 138 -7.80 -8.92 -11.12
C ALA A 138 -8.77 -8.92 -12.32
N THR A 139 -9.02 -10.08 -12.94
CA THR A 139 -9.97 -10.24 -14.06
C THR A 139 -11.36 -10.69 -13.62
N ARG A 140 -11.55 -10.96 -12.32
CA ARG A 140 -12.82 -11.44 -11.76
C ARG A 140 -13.67 -10.27 -11.29
N SER A 141 -14.99 -10.39 -11.47
CA SER A 141 -15.97 -9.47 -10.89
C SER A 141 -16.68 -10.03 -9.67
N ARG A 142 -16.45 -11.32 -9.34
CA ARG A 142 -17.11 -12.02 -8.25
C ARG A 142 -16.12 -12.91 -7.51
N PHE A 143 -16.12 -12.82 -6.18
CA PHE A 143 -15.24 -13.56 -5.29
C PHE A 143 -16.11 -14.24 -4.23
N VAL A 144 -15.93 -15.54 -4.04
CA VAL A 144 -16.67 -16.32 -3.04
C VAL A 144 -15.68 -16.98 -2.11
N TYR A 145 -15.88 -16.76 -0.82
CA TYR A 145 -15.06 -17.34 0.25
C TYR A 145 -15.94 -18.18 1.17
N TYR A 146 -15.39 -19.31 1.62
CA TYR A 146 -16.01 -20.21 2.58
C TYR A 146 -15.07 -20.33 3.79
N PRO A 147 -15.25 -19.50 4.84
CA PRO A 147 -14.37 -19.51 6.00
C PRO A 147 -14.37 -20.85 6.77
N PRO A 148 -13.26 -21.20 7.45
CA PRO A 148 -12.06 -20.37 7.66
C PRO A 148 -11.17 -20.29 6.41
N VAL A 149 -10.61 -19.11 6.16
CA VAL A 149 -9.61 -18.88 5.11
C VAL A 149 -8.36 -18.25 5.73
N SER A 150 -7.18 -18.58 5.21
CA SER A 150 -5.94 -17.88 5.55
C SER A 150 -5.98 -16.43 5.05
N HIS A 151 -5.08 -15.61 5.58
CA HIS A 151 -4.91 -14.22 5.15
C HIS A 151 -4.75 -14.12 3.63
N ILE A 152 -5.49 -13.20 3.01
CA ILE A 152 -5.49 -12.98 1.57
C ILE A 152 -4.62 -11.77 1.28
N ILE A 153 -3.50 -11.99 0.59
CA ILE A 153 -2.59 -10.92 0.16
C ILE A 153 -3.33 -9.90 -0.73
N ALA A 154 -2.92 -8.64 -0.67
CA ALA A 154 -3.61 -7.52 -1.31
C ALA A 154 -3.90 -7.72 -2.80
N ASP A 155 -3.00 -8.36 -3.55
CA ASP A 155 -3.12 -8.63 -4.99
C ASP A 155 -4.23 -9.62 -5.34
N ASN A 156 -4.62 -10.47 -4.39
CA ASN A 156 -5.67 -11.47 -4.56
C ASN A 156 -7.03 -11.00 -4.04
N CYS A 157 -7.09 -9.84 -3.38
CA CYS A 157 -8.32 -9.29 -2.83
C CYS A 157 -9.22 -8.68 -3.93
N PRO A 158 -10.54 -8.62 -3.71
CA PRO A 158 -11.46 -7.87 -4.57
C PRO A 158 -11.05 -6.39 -4.65
N SER A 159 -11.11 -5.78 -5.83
CA SER A 159 -10.82 -4.34 -5.97
C SER A 159 -11.94 -3.48 -5.40
N THR A 160 -11.66 -2.64 -4.40
CA THR A 160 -12.66 -1.73 -3.78
C THR A 160 -12.67 -0.31 -4.35
N ALA A 161 -11.75 0.02 -5.26
CA ALA A 161 -11.59 1.37 -5.82
C ALA A 161 -12.82 1.91 -6.57
N ARG A 162 -13.70 1.03 -7.05
CA ARG A 162 -14.84 1.37 -7.93
C ARG A 162 -16.19 1.25 -7.24
N GLY A 163 -16.20 1.01 -5.92
CA GLY A 163 -17.36 0.47 -5.22
C GLY A 163 -17.38 -1.06 -5.28
N TRP A 164 -18.17 -1.66 -4.40
CA TRP A 164 -18.33 -3.11 -4.29
C TRP A 164 -19.61 -3.44 -3.51
N THR A 165 -20.05 -4.69 -3.62
CA THR A 165 -21.00 -5.28 -2.69
C THR A 165 -20.33 -6.39 -1.91
N THR A 166 -20.79 -6.61 -0.67
CA THR A 166 -20.39 -7.73 0.18
C THR A 166 -21.65 -8.36 0.73
N ALA A 167 -21.86 -9.66 0.52
CA ALA A 167 -22.94 -10.44 1.14
C ALA A 167 -22.32 -11.48 2.08
N ILE A 168 -22.76 -11.51 3.33
CA ILE A 168 -22.21 -12.39 4.38
C ILE A 168 -23.35 -13.23 4.96
N GLU A 169 -23.27 -14.54 4.74
CA GLU A 169 -24.13 -15.51 5.40
C GLU A 169 -23.44 -15.99 6.68
N LEU A 170 -24.12 -15.87 7.82
CA LEU A 170 -23.59 -16.30 9.11
C LEU A 170 -24.65 -16.97 10.00
N ASP A 171 -24.16 -17.66 11.02
CA ASP A 171 -24.94 -18.19 12.14
C ASP A 171 -24.45 -17.50 13.43
N HIS A 172 -25.29 -16.63 13.99
CA HIS A 172 -25.00 -15.81 15.16
C HIS A 172 -25.25 -16.60 16.45
N PRO A 173 -24.28 -16.64 17.39
CA PRO A 173 -24.35 -17.53 18.53
C PRO A 173 -25.32 -17.03 19.61
N PRO A 174 -25.95 -17.93 20.40
CA PRO A 174 -26.84 -17.54 21.50
C PRO A 174 -26.19 -16.71 22.61
N SER A 175 -24.87 -16.80 22.77
CA SER A 175 -24.11 -16.05 23.77
C SER A 175 -23.92 -14.56 23.45
N GLY A 176 -24.40 -14.10 22.29
CA GLY A 176 -23.89 -12.90 21.64
C GLY A 176 -22.53 -13.19 20.98
N GLY A 177 -22.30 -12.54 19.85
CA GLY A 177 -21.12 -12.80 19.02
C GLY A 177 -20.51 -11.52 18.47
N ASP A 178 -19.53 -11.00 19.18
CA ASP A 178 -18.71 -9.88 18.72
C ASP A 178 -17.52 -10.40 17.91
N GLY A 179 -17.06 -9.57 16.98
CA GLY A 179 -15.86 -9.85 16.20
C GLY A 179 -15.98 -9.42 14.74
N VAL A 180 -14.85 -9.50 14.05
CA VAL A 180 -14.73 -9.08 12.64
C VAL A 180 -15.39 -10.08 11.72
N LEU A 181 -16.23 -9.59 10.81
CA LEU A 181 -16.75 -10.38 9.70
C LEU A 181 -15.78 -10.32 8.52
N VAL A 182 -15.38 -9.11 8.12
CA VAL A 182 -14.33 -8.88 7.11
C VAL A 182 -13.51 -7.65 7.46
N ALA A 183 -12.19 -7.74 7.35
CA ALA A 183 -11.29 -6.59 7.48
C ALA A 183 -10.31 -6.55 6.31
N ARG A 184 -10.06 -5.35 5.77
CA ARG A 184 -8.98 -5.10 4.81
C ARG A 184 -8.22 -3.85 5.23
N GLY A 185 -6.95 -4.02 5.57
CA GLY A 185 -6.04 -2.92 5.90
C GLY A 185 -5.59 -2.87 7.35
N SER A 186 -5.33 -1.67 7.84
CA SER A 186 -4.71 -1.42 9.15
C SER A 186 -5.19 -0.09 9.75
N LEU A 187 -4.62 0.31 10.89
CA LEU A 187 -4.85 1.59 11.56
C LEU A 187 -4.60 2.79 10.62
N ASN A 188 -3.73 2.62 9.63
CA ASN A 188 -3.37 3.69 8.70
C ASN A 188 -4.42 3.89 7.62
N SER A 189 -5.01 2.82 7.08
CA SER A 189 -6.05 2.90 6.06
C SER A 189 -6.70 1.53 5.87
N GLY A 190 -7.98 1.50 5.55
CA GLY A 190 -8.69 0.24 5.39
C GLY A 190 -10.20 0.35 5.48
N PHE A 191 -10.86 -0.80 5.50
CA PHE A 191 -12.23 -0.91 5.98
C PHE A 191 -12.41 -2.16 6.82
N VAL A 192 -13.42 -2.15 7.68
CA VAL A 192 -13.81 -3.30 8.48
C VAL A 192 -15.32 -3.34 8.63
N LEU A 193 -15.90 -4.52 8.46
CA LEU A 193 -17.26 -4.85 8.85
C LEU A 193 -17.18 -5.87 9.99
N TYR A 194 -17.73 -5.52 11.14
CA TYR A 194 -17.64 -6.29 12.37
C TYR A 194 -18.95 -6.25 13.15
N VAL A 195 -19.13 -7.16 14.09
CA VAL A 195 -20.23 -7.13 15.04
C VAL A 195 -19.69 -6.67 16.39
N ARG A 196 -20.38 -5.73 17.02
CA ARG A 196 -20.08 -5.23 18.36
C ARG A 196 -21.37 -5.07 19.14
N GLU A 197 -21.43 -5.66 20.32
CA GLU A 197 -22.64 -5.76 21.14
C GLU A 197 -23.84 -6.34 20.36
N GLY A 198 -23.56 -7.26 19.43
CA GLY A 198 -24.57 -7.83 18.53
C GLY A 198 -25.03 -6.93 17.38
N VAL A 199 -24.46 -5.73 17.22
CA VAL A 199 -24.79 -4.80 16.13
C VAL A 199 -23.73 -4.84 15.03
N PRO A 200 -24.10 -5.00 13.75
CA PRO A 200 -23.17 -4.85 12.63
C PRO A 200 -22.69 -3.40 12.49
N VAL A 201 -21.38 -3.21 12.35
CA VAL A 201 -20.72 -1.91 12.20
C VAL A 201 -19.76 -1.95 11.03
N PHE A 202 -19.92 -1.02 10.09
CA PHE A 202 -18.95 -0.75 9.04
C PHE A 202 -18.15 0.50 9.39
N ASP A 203 -16.83 0.40 9.33
CA ASP A 203 -15.92 1.52 9.54
C ASP A 203 -14.94 1.60 8.36
N TYR A 204 -14.95 2.74 7.66
CA TYR A 204 -14.03 3.05 6.57
C TYR A 204 -12.99 4.07 7.04
N ASN A 205 -11.72 3.66 7.02
CA ASN A 205 -10.59 4.45 7.47
C ASN A 205 -9.83 5.02 6.26
N ASP A 206 -10.02 6.32 6.03
CA ASP A 206 -9.30 7.11 5.05
C ASP A 206 -8.16 7.90 5.72
N PHE A 207 -7.02 7.25 5.96
CA PHE A 207 -5.84 7.87 6.60
C PHE A 207 -6.15 8.56 7.93
N HIS A 208 -6.70 7.78 8.86
CA HIS A 208 -7.18 8.19 10.19
C HIS A 208 -8.47 9.01 10.20
N ARG A 209 -9.05 9.34 9.04
CA ARG A 209 -10.40 9.87 8.94
C ARG A 209 -11.39 8.74 8.80
N HIS A 210 -12.19 8.52 9.83
CA HIS A 210 -13.18 7.45 9.89
C HIS A 210 -14.56 7.90 9.43
N THR A 211 -15.20 7.09 8.60
CA THR A 211 -16.65 7.15 8.36
C THR A 211 -17.26 5.85 8.86
N ARG A 212 -18.10 5.96 9.90
CA ARG A 212 -18.72 4.83 10.56
C ARG A 212 -20.20 4.76 10.28
N ILE A 213 -20.67 3.55 9.96
CA ILE A 213 -22.06 3.22 9.76
C ILE A 213 -22.38 2.11 10.76
N VAL A 214 -23.15 2.48 11.77
CA VAL A 214 -23.60 1.58 12.84
C VAL A 214 -24.99 1.11 12.46
N GLY A 215 -25.19 -0.22 12.46
CA GLY A 215 -26.52 -0.80 12.29
C GLY A 215 -27.48 -0.35 13.40
N ASP A 216 -28.76 -0.26 13.11
CA ASP A 216 -29.81 0.00 14.11
C ASP A 216 -30.43 -1.29 14.68
N THR A 217 -30.05 -2.44 14.11
CA THR A 217 -30.62 -3.74 14.42
C THR A 217 -29.58 -4.66 15.07
N ARG A 218 -29.93 -5.23 16.23
CA ARG A 218 -29.13 -6.27 16.88
C ARG A 218 -29.45 -7.63 16.26
N LEU A 219 -28.42 -8.40 15.95
CA LEU A 219 -28.56 -9.79 15.49
C LEU A 219 -29.15 -10.65 16.61
N THR A 220 -30.16 -11.44 16.27
CA THR A 220 -30.70 -12.47 17.16
C THR A 220 -29.89 -13.76 17.00
N PRO A 221 -30.03 -14.75 17.91
CA PRO A 221 -29.41 -16.05 17.69
C PRO A 221 -29.97 -16.72 16.43
N GLY A 222 -29.09 -17.25 15.58
CA GLY A 222 -29.45 -17.99 14.37
C GLY A 222 -28.91 -17.40 13.08
N ARG A 223 -29.54 -17.79 11.96
CA ARG A 223 -29.07 -17.45 10.62
C ARG A 223 -29.40 -16.01 10.25
N HIS A 224 -28.40 -15.31 9.71
CA HIS A 224 -28.55 -13.97 9.17
C HIS A 224 -27.80 -13.81 7.85
N GLU A 225 -28.29 -12.88 7.04
CA GLU A 225 -27.59 -12.33 5.87
C GLU A 225 -27.31 -10.84 6.11
N ILE A 226 -26.05 -10.45 6.00
CA ILE A 226 -25.61 -9.05 6.13
C ILE A 226 -25.05 -8.62 4.77
N ASP A 227 -25.67 -7.59 4.19
CA ASP A 227 -25.18 -7.00 2.95
C ASP A 227 -24.65 -5.59 3.16
N LEU A 228 -23.51 -5.31 2.53
CA LEU A 228 -22.91 -3.99 2.45
C LEU A 228 -22.78 -3.62 0.97
N ARG A 229 -23.40 -2.52 0.55
CA ARG A 229 -23.27 -1.95 -0.79
C ARG A 229 -22.54 -0.62 -0.70
N VAL A 230 -21.45 -0.48 -1.44
CA VAL A 230 -20.65 0.74 -1.54
C VAL A 230 -20.64 1.19 -3.00
N GLU A 231 -21.30 2.30 -3.30
CA GLU A 231 -21.48 2.82 -4.65
C GLU A 231 -20.69 4.09 -4.86
N ARG A 232 -19.72 4.08 -5.77
CA ARG A 232 -18.91 5.26 -6.05
C ARG A 232 -19.78 6.39 -6.62
N THR A 233 -19.66 7.57 -6.04
CA THR A 233 -20.35 8.79 -6.46
C THR A 233 -19.46 9.64 -7.39
N ALA A 234 -20.06 10.60 -8.09
CA ALA A 234 -19.37 11.42 -9.10
C ALA A 234 -18.31 12.37 -8.50
N ASP A 235 -18.44 12.71 -7.22
CA ASP A 235 -17.50 13.52 -6.44
C ASP A 235 -16.21 12.77 -6.01
N GLY A 236 -16.14 11.46 -6.27
CA GLY A 236 -15.02 10.62 -5.86
C GLY A 236 -15.20 9.96 -4.49
N GLY A 237 -16.33 10.21 -3.82
CA GLY A 237 -16.79 9.51 -2.62
C GLY A 237 -17.50 8.20 -2.94
N ALA A 238 -18.29 7.73 -1.97
CA ALA A 238 -19.23 6.63 -2.18
C ALA A 238 -20.41 6.66 -1.22
N ASP A 239 -21.60 6.32 -1.69
CA ASP A 239 -22.75 6.04 -0.85
C ASP A 239 -22.67 4.60 -0.33
N VAL A 240 -23.00 4.41 0.94
CA VAL A 240 -22.94 3.11 1.60
C VAL A 240 -24.29 2.75 2.18
N GLN A 241 -24.72 1.52 1.95
CA GLN A 241 -25.93 0.94 2.52
C GLN A 241 -25.59 -0.39 3.17
N LEU A 242 -26.10 -0.58 4.38
CA LEU A 242 -25.99 -1.79 5.19
C LEU A 242 -27.40 -2.35 5.40
N THR A 243 -27.60 -3.62 5.07
CA THR A 243 -28.85 -4.34 5.31
C THR A 243 -28.61 -5.60 6.13
N VAL A 244 -29.61 -5.98 6.92
CA VAL A 244 -29.65 -7.23 7.68
C VAL A 244 -30.95 -7.94 7.32
N ASP A 245 -30.87 -9.17 6.82
CA ASP A 245 -32.00 -9.98 6.37
C ASP A 245 -32.93 -9.24 5.39
N GLY A 246 -32.33 -8.44 4.50
CA GLY A 246 -33.02 -7.63 3.51
C GLY A 246 -33.64 -6.32 4.03
N ALA A 247 -33.61 -6.07 5.34
CA ALA A 247 -34.06 -4.80 5.93
C ALA A 247 -32.91 -3.79 6.02
N ALA A 248 -33.20 -2.52 5.76
CA ALA A 248 -32.23 -1.43 5.93
C ALA A 248 -31.81 -1.34 7.41
N ALA A 249 -30.51 -1.36 7.66
CA ALA A 249 -29.94 -1.31 9.00
C ALA A 249 -29.02 -0.08 9.20
N GLY A 250 -28.46 0.47 8.14
CA GLY A 250 -27.62 1.68 8.22
C GLY A 250 -27.28 2.24 6.85
N ALA A 251 -26.99 3.54 6.79
CA ALA A 251 -26.53 4.19 5.57
C ALA A 251 -25.60 5.35 5.90
N GLY A 252 -24.78 5.75 4.93
CA GLY A 252 -23.87 6.88 5.07
C GLY A 252 -23.17 7.22 3.77
N HIS A 253 -22.37 8.29 3.79
CA HIS A 253 -21.60 8.76 2.65
C HIS A 253 -20.12 8.84 3.02
N LEU A 254 -19.26 8.17 2.23
CA LEU A 254 -17.81 8.26 2.31
C LEU A 254 -17.37 9.50 1.52
N PRO A 255 -16.70 10.49 2.15
CA PRO A 255 -16.21 11.67 1.43
C PRO A 255 -15.21 11.35 0.32
N ARG A 256 -14.53 10.20 0.43
CA ARG A 256 -13.54 9.74 -0.53
C ARG A 256 -13.45 8.24 -0.53
N LEU A 257 -13.40 7.64 -1.73
CA LEU A 257 -13.12 6.23 -1.92
C LEU A 257 -11.70 6.03 -2.47
N LEU A 258 -10.81 5.46 -1.66
CA LEU A 258 -9.40 5.24 -1.99
C LEU A 258 -9.20 4.31 -3.19
N PHE A 259 -8.27 4.68 -4.08
CA PHE A 259 -7.82 3.84 -5.19
C PHE A 259 -7.07 2.59 -4.69
N ILE A 260 -6.15 2.78 -3.74
CA ILE A 260 -5.49 1.70 -3.00
C ILE A 260 -5.92 1.84 -1.55
N VAL A 261 -6.81 0.96 -1.10
CA VAL A 261 -7.36 1.02 0.27
C VAL A 261 -6.33 0.55 1.31
N SER A 262 -5.47 -0.41 0.97
CA SER A 262 -4.34 -0.85 1.79
C SER A 262 -3.46 -1.86 1.03
N THR A 263 -2.18 -1.95 1.41
CA THR A 263 -1.21 -2.97 0.96
C THR A 263 -1.23 -4.23 1.82
N GLN A 264 -1.89 -4.23 3.00
CA GLN A 264 -1.82 -5.36 3.93
C GLN A 264 -2.65 -6.58 3.54
N GLY A 265 -3.67 -6.45 2.69
CA GLY A 265 -4.56 -7.58 2.35
C GLY A 265 -5.82 -7.64 3.21
N MET A 266 -6.51 -8.80 3.18
CA MET A 266 -7.85 -8.99 3.75
C MET A 266 -7.95 -10.28 4.58
N ASP A 267 -8.71 -10.22 5.67
CA ASP A 267 -9.06 -11.34 6.53
C ASP A 267 -10.59 -11.44 6.69
N ILE A 268 -11.08 -12.67 6.90
CA ILE A 268 -12.50 -12.97 7.12
C ILE A 268 -12.64 -13.71 8.45
N GLY A 269 -13.57 -13.26 9.30
CA GLY A 269 -13.78 -13.81 10.65
C GLY A 269 -12.81 -13.30 11.72
N ARG A 270 -11.84 -12.45 11.35
CA ARG A 270 -10.83 -11.85 12.22
C ARG A 270 -10.17 -10.66 11.53
N SER A 271 -9.32 -9.93 12.27
CA SER A 271 -8.45 -8.89 11.72
C SER A 271 -7.04 -9.01 12.31
N LEU A 272 -6.02 -9.17 11.47
CA LEU A 272 -4.62 -9.27 11.95
C LEU A 272 -4.02 -7.93 12.37
N SER A 273 -4.53 -6.83 11.81
CA SER A 273 -4.18 -5.46 12.20
C SER A 273 -5.47 -4.66 12.33
N PRO A 274 -5.76 -4.04 13.50
CA PRO A 274 -7.00 -3.30 13.68
C PRO A 274 -7.09 -2.15 12.67
N VAL A 275 -8.24 -2.01 12.01
CA VAL A 275 -8.54 -0.88 11.11
C VAL A 275 -9.07 0.32 11.88
N SER A 276 -9.69 0.07 13.03
CA SER A 276 -10.35 1.03 13.91
C SER A 276 -9.90 0.80 15.35
N ALA A 277 -9.91 1.86 16.16
CA ALA A 277 -9.57 1.78 17.59
C ALA A 277 -10.65 1.07 18.43
N ASP A 278 -11.79 0.73 17.81
CA ASP A 278 -12.96 0.13 18.46
C ASP A 278 -12.77 -1.32 18.90
N TYR A 279 -11.71 -2.00 18.45
CA TYR A 279 -11.42 -3.37 18.81
C TYR A 279 -9.92 -3.65 18.85
N THR A 280 -9.54 -4.73 19.53
CA THR A 280 -8.16 -5.24 19.56
C THR A 280 -8.05 -6.50 18.70
N ALA A 281 -7.10 -6.52 17.76
CA ALA A 281 -6.81 -7.71 16.96
C ALA A 281 -6.46 -8.92 17.85
N PRO A 282 -6.90 -10.15 17.53
CA PRO A 282 -7.53 -10.54 16.26
C PRO A 282 -9.03 -10.29 16.14
N PHE A 283 -9.71 -9.88 17.23
CA PHE A 283 -11.16 -9.70 17.34
C PHE A 283 -11.96 -10.75 16.56
N VAL A 284 -11.74 -12.02 16.90
CA VAL A 284 -12.29 -13.18 16.19
C VAL A 284 -13.80 -13.23 16.39
N TYR A 285 -14.55 -13.34 15.30
CA TYR A 285 -15.99 -13.56 15.37
C TYR A 285 -16.28 -14.94 15.95
N THR A 286 -17.07 -14.99 17.01
CA THR A 286 -17.35 -16.24 17.76
C THR A 286 -18.47 -17.09 17.14
N GLY A 287 -19.26 -16.51 16.23
CA GLY A 287 -20.24 -17.24 15.42
C GLY A 287 -19.61 -17.95 14.23
N LYS A 288 -20.46 -18.53 13.37
CA LYS A 288 -20.00 -19.23 12.16
C LYS A 288 -20.29 -18.41 10.91
N ILE A 289 -19.25 -17.98 10.21
CA ILE A 289 -19.40 -17.36 8.89
C ILE A 289 -19.47 -18.49 7.85
N MET A 290 -20.60 -18.64 7.18
CA MET A 290 -20.86 -19.70 6.22
C MET A 290 -20.30 -19.36 4.85
N ARG A 291 -20.50 -18.11 4.41
CA ARG A 291 -20.12 -17.66 3.07
C ARG A 291 -19.93 -16.15 3.05
N VAL A 292 -18.93 -15.69 2.32
CA VAL A 292 -18.75 -14.26 2.00
C VAL A 292 -18.62 -14.11 0.50
N VAL A 293 -19.45 -13.25 -0.09
CA VAL A 293 -19.44 -12.96 -1.52
C VAL A 293 -19.11 -11.48 -1.71
N PHE A 294 -18.08 -11.20 -2.50
CA PHE A 294 -17.82 -9.86 -3.01
C PHE A 294 -18.17 -9.78 -4.48
N GLU A 295 -18.87 -8.72 -4.87
CA GLU A 295 -19.02 -8.35 -6.27
C GLU A 295 -18.45 -6.96 -6.51
N VAL A 296 -17.69 -6.81 -7.59
CA VAL A 296 -17.03 -5.57 -7.95
C VAL A 296 -17.41 -5.18 -9.38
N PRO A 297 -17.63 -3.88 -9.66
CA PRO A 297 -17.89 -3.43 -11.02
C PRO A 297 -16.78 -3.89 -11.96
N ARG A 298 -17.17 -4.41 -13.13
CA ARG A 298 -16.20 -4.79 -14.17
C ARG A 298 -15.34 -3.59 -14.54
N THR A 299 -14.07 -3.84 -14.79
CA THR A 299 -13.12 -2.79 -15.19
C THR A 299 -13.56 -2.20 -16.53
N PRO A 300 -13.81 -0.88 -16.63
CA PRO A 300 -14.08 -0.24 -17.92
C PRO A 300 -12.83 -0.26 -18.83
N PRO A 301 -12.96 0.01 -20.13
CA PRO A 301 -11.83 0.03 -21.07
C PRO A 301 -10.67 0.92 -20.60
N ALA A 302 -9.44 0.56 -21.02
CA ALA A 302 -8.19 1.11 -20.48
C ALA A 302 -8.04 2.65 -20.53
N GLY A 303 -8.76 3.34 -21.44
CA GLY A 303 -8.72 4.80 -21.57
C GLY A 303 -9.28 5.55 -20.36
N GLU A 304 -10.37 5.06 -19.77
CA GLU A 304 -11.02 5.71 -18.61
C GLU A 304 -10.24 5.50 -17.31
N VAL A 305 -9.55 4.36 -17.19
CA VAL A 305 -8.73 4.01 -16.02
C VAL A 305 -7.50 4.91 -15.93
N ARG A 306 -6.85 5.23 -17.07
CA ARG A 306 -5.67 6.12 -17.11
C ARG A 306 -6.01 7.55 -16.71
N ALA A 307 -7.14 8.08 -17.17
CA ALA A 307 -7.57 9.43 -16.82
C ALA A 307 -7.85 9.55 -15.31
N ARG A 308 -8.56 8.58 -14.73
CA ARG A 308 -8.90 8.58 -13.29
C ARG A 308 -7.67 8.41 -12.38
N ALA A 309 -6.78 7.48 -12.70
CA ALA A 309 -5.55 7.28 -11.92
C ALA A 309 -4.65 8.52 -11.92
N ARG A 310 -4.57 9.24 -13.06
CA ARG A 310 -3.78 10.48 -13.16
C ARG A 310 -4.37 11.60 -12.29
N THR A 311 -5.69 11.74 -12.27
CA THR A 311 -6.37 12.76 -11.46
C THR A 311 -6.32 12.48 -9.96
N GLU A 312 -6.37 11.21 -9.54
CA GLU A 312 -6.32 10.84 -8.12
C GLU A 312 -4.89 10.81 -7.56
N MET A 313 -3.89 10.38 -8.34
CA MET A 313 -2.48 10.41 -7.93
C MET A 313 -1.91 11.83 -7.84
N SER A 314 -2.45 12.79 -8.60
CA SER A 314 -2.07 14.21 -8.48
C SER A 314 -2.68 14.89 -7.25
N ARG A 315 -3.56 14.20 -6.51
CA ARG A 315 -4.27 14.72 -5.32
C ARG A 315 -3.83 14.04 -4.01
N GLN A 316 -3.00 12.99 -4.10
CA GLN A 316 -2.35 12.34 -2.95
C GLN A 316 -0.94 12.90 -2.80
#